data_AF-A0A643ETZ9-F1
#
_entry.id   AF-A0A643ETZ9-F1
#
_cell.length_a   1.000
_cell.length_b   1.000
_cell.length_c   1.000
_cell.angle_alpha   90.00
_cell.angle_beta   90.00
_cell.angle_gamma   90.00
#
_symmetry.space_group_name_H-M   'P 1'
#
loop_
_entity.id
_entity.type
_entity.pdbx_description
1 polymer ?
#
loop_
_entity_poly.entity_id
_entity_poly.type
_entity_poly.pdbx_seq_one_letter_code
_entity_poly.pdbx_strand_id
1 'polypeptide(L)'
;MRIELSPVVVLPEDSTDMDVMVSGDSIAVSGVMYDFSQLPEGGHLPASAIHEGPFSGRVTRAGGEICLTLVFPIRGSYSEAAKFPVPIHIVEDGTVELPK
;
A
#
# COMPACT_ATOMS: atom_id res chain seq x y z
N MET A 1 1.25 10.57 -3.49
CA MET A 1 1.68 9.39 -2.69
C MET A 1 2.04 8.28 -3.65
N ARG A 2 3.18 7.61 -3.47
CA ARG A 2 3.65 6.50 -4.30
C ARG A 2 3.47 5.18 -3.57
N ILE A 3 2.68 4.28 -4.14
CA ILE A 3 2.36 2.98 -3.59
C ILE A 3 2.97 1.90 -4.48
N GLU A 4 3.85 1.08 -3.90
CA GLU A 4 4.33 -0.15 -4.51
C GLU A 4 3.53 -1.32 -3.96
N LEU A 5 3.25 -2.31 -4.80
CA LEU A 5 2.53 -3.50 -4.39
C LEU A 5 3.53 -4.68 -4.39
N SER A 6 3.55 -5.43 -3.31
CA SER A 6 4.32 -6.67 -3.16
C SER A 6 3.36 -7.84 -3.17
N PRO A 7 3.20 -8.54 -4.31
CA PRO A 7 2.22 -9.62 -4.42
C PRO A 7 2.57 -10.80 -3.51
N VAL A 8 1.57 -11.31 -2.80
CA VAL A 8 1.68 -12.53 -1.98
C VAL A 8 0.53 -13.45 -2.34
N VAL A 9 0.85 -14.69 -2.72
CA VAL A 9 -0.17 -15.69 -3.05
C VAL A 9 -0.84 -16.16 -1.77
N VAL A 10 -2.15 -15.95 -1.66
CA VAL A 10 -2.98 -16.41 -0.54
C VAL A 10 -3.78 -17.66 -0.92
N LEU A 11 -4.20 -18.43 0.09
CA LEU A 11 -5.00 -19.64 -0.13
C LEU A 11 -6.41 -19.28 -0.64
N PRO A 12 -7.08 -20.17 -1.39
CA PRO A 12 -8.40 -19.89 -1.97
C PRO A 12 -9.50 -19.58 -0.94
N GLU A 13 -9.33 -20.04 0.30
CA GLU A 13 -10.28 -19.85 1.40
C GLU A 13 -10.12 -18.51 2.13
N ASP A 14 -9.03 -17.78 1.89
CA ASP A 14 -8.84 -16.43 2.42
C ASP A 14 -9.71 -15.46 1.61
N SER A 15 -10.69 -14.82 2.23
CA SER A 15 -11.57 -13.80 1.61
C SER A 15 -11.00 -12.38 1.74
N THR A 16 -9.68 -12.25 1.85
CA THR A 16 -9.02 -10.96 2.08
C THR A 16 -8.99 -10.14 0.80
N ASP A 17 -10.10 -9.46 0.50
CA ASP A 17 -10.10 -8.37 -0.47
C ASP A 17 -9.43 -7.14 0.17
N MET A 18 -8.51 -6.53 -0.57
CA MET A 18 -7.75 -5.38 -0.13
C MET A 18 -8.36 -4.13 -0.78
N ASP A 19 -8.92 -3.25 0.04
CA ASP A 19 -9.39 -1.94 -0.39
C ASP A 19 -8.41 -0.87 0.08
N VAL A 20 -8.05 0.06 -0.80
CA VAL A 20 -7.12 1.14 -0.47
C VAL A 20 -7.76 2.48 -0.79
N MET A 21 -7.69 3.41 0.16
CA MET A 21 -8.11 4.80 -0.01
C MET A 21 -7.00 5.72 0.49
N VAL A 22 -6.69 6.77 -0.26
CA VAL A 22 -5.65 7.73 0.11
C VAL A 22 -6.27 9.10 0.33
N SER A 23 -5.82 9.79 1.38
CA SER A 23 -6.12 11.20 1.62
C SER A 23 -4.87 11.94 2.08
N GLY A 24 -4.28 12.74 1.21
CA GLY A 24 -3.02 13.43 1.44
C GLY A 24 -1.88 12.48 1.82
N ASP A 25 -1.35 12.64 3.04
CA ASP A 25 -0.28 11.81 3.62
C ASP A 25 -0.82 10.60 4.41
N SER A 26 -2.13 10.36 4.41
CA SER A 26 -2.78 9.22 5.07
C SER A 26 -3.29 8.19 4.06
N ILE A 27 -3.28 6.92 4.48
CA ILE A 27 -3.80 5.80 3.69
C ILE A 27 -4.69 4.93 4.56
N ALA A 28 -5.88 4.59 4.09
CA ALA A 28 -6.75 3.60 4.67
C ALA A 28 -6.64 2.30 3.87
N VAL A 29 -6.37 1.19 4.56
CA VAL A 29 -6.26 -0.14 3.96
C VAL A 29 -7.23 -1.07 4.67
N SER A 30 -8.15 -1.68 3.91
CA SER A 30 -9.23 -2.54 4.42
C SER A 30 -9.97 -1.93 5.63
N GLY A 31 -10.17 -0.61 5.61
CA GLY A 31 -10.85 0.15 6.66
C GLY A 31 -9.97 0.63 7.83
N VAL A 32 -8.70 0.22 7.89
CA VAL A 32 -7.75 0.69 8.92
C VAL A 32 -6.98 1.90 8.39
N MET A 33 -7.03 3.02 9.10
CA MET A 33 -6.36 4.26 8.72
C MET A 33 -4.94 4.33 9.30
N TYR A 34 -3.97 4.65 8.44
CA TYR A 34 -2.58 4.90 8.77
C TYR A 34 -2.22 6.33 8.38
N ASP A 35 -1.86 7.15 9.38
CA ASP A 35 -1.47 8.54 9.19
C ASP A 35 0.05 8.69 9.16
N PHE A 36 0.60 9.15 8.03
CA PHE A 36 2.02 9.44 7.86
C PHE A 36 2.31 10.95 7.77
N SER A 37 1.36 11.81 8.10
CA SER A 37 1.53 13.27 8.09
C SER A 37 2.67 13.76 8.99
N GLN A 38 2.96 13.01 10.06
CA GLN A 38 4.04 13.29 11.01
C GLN A 38 5.43 12.85 10.50
N LEU A 39 5.51 12.15 9.37
CA LEU A 39 6.79 11.72 8.80
C LEU A 39 7.49 12.93 8.14
N PRO A 40 8.65 13.38 8.66
CA PRO A 40 9.37 14.51 8.08
C PRO A 40 10.01 14.12 6.74
N GLU A 41 10.35 15.12 5.94
CA GLU A 41 11.11 14.94 4.70
C GLU A 41 12.45 14.23 4.97
N GLY A 42 12.79 13.22 4.16
CA GLY A 42 13.94 12.34 4.37
C GLY A 42 13.77 11.34 5.53
N GLY A 43 12.62 11.38 6.22
CA GLY A 43 12.25 10.44 7.25
C GLY A 43 11.95 9.04 6.70
N HIS A 44 12.14 8.04 7.54
CA HIS A 44 11.78 6.66 7.24
C HIS A 44 11.16 5.98 8.46
N LEU A 45 10.15 5.16 8.21
CA LEU A 45 9.46 4.35 9.19
C LEU A 45 9.52 2.88 8.73
N PRO A 46 10.17 1.97 9.47
CA PRO A 46 10.17 0.57 9.09
C PRO A 46 8.75 -0.01 9.22
N ALA A 47 8.38 -0.94 8.34
CA ALA A 47 7.06 -1.58 8.39
C ALA A 47 6.80 -2.26 9.74
N SER A 48 7.84 -2.77 10.41
CA SER A 48 7.75 -3.36 11.75
C SER A 48 7.36 -2.38 12.86
N ALA A 49 7.45 -1.07 12.62
CA ALA A 49 6.98 -0.04 13.55
C ALA A 49 5.50 0.29 13.35
N ILE A 50 4.87 -0.20 12.28
CA ILE A 50 3.45 -0.02 11.99
C ILE A 50 2.70 -1.23 12.53
N HIS A 51 1.88 -1.02 13.55
CA HIS A 51 1.13 -2.10 14.18
C HIS A 51 0.10 -2.70 13.20
N GLU A 52 0.18 -4.01 12.98
CA GLU A 52 -0.76 -4.79 12.13
C GLU A 52 -1.00 -4.20 10.74
N GLY A 53 -0.01 -3.45 10.23
CA GLY A 53 -0.10 -2.81 8.93
C GLY A 53 0.24 -3.76 7.80
N PRO A 54 -0.49 -3.74 6.67
CA PRO A 54 -0.16 -4.52 5.48
C PRO A 54 1.02 -3.88 4.71
N PHE A 55 2.08 -3.47 5.42
CA PHE A 55 3.25 -2.81 4.84
C PHE A 55 4.44 -3.77 4.83
N SER A 56 5.27 -3.63 3.79
CA SER A 56 6.54 -4.34 3.68
C SER A 56 7.69 -3.35 3.55
N GLY A 57 8.87 -3.73 4.05
CA GLY A 57 10.06 -2.89 3.98
C GLY A 57 9.96 -1.64 4.87
N ARG A 58 9.80 -0.47 4.25
CA ARG A 58 9.78 0.84 4.93
C ARG A 58 8.87 1.82 4.21
N VAL A 59 8.24 2.70 4.98
CA VAL A 59 7.58 3.92 4.51
C VAL A 59 8.60 5.05 4.57
N THR A 60 8.68 5.87 3.53
CA THR A 60 9.64 6.99 3.44
C THR A 60 8.95 8.23 2.92
N ARG A 61 9.50 9.40 3.24
CA ARG A 61 9.11 10.65 2.60
C ARG A 61 10.28 11.18 1.77
N ALA A 62 10.05 11.34 0.47
CA ALA A 62 11.07 11.82 -0.47
C ALA A 62 10.43 12.77 -1.49
N GLY A 63 11.01 13.96 -1.64
CA GLY A 63 10.50 14.99 -2.54
C GLY A 63 9.12 15.49 -2.15
N GLY A 64 8.77 15.48 -0.86
CA GLY A 64 7.45 15.85 -0.36
C GLY A 64 6.39 14.75 -0.47
N GLU A 65 6.70 13.62 -1.09
CA GLU A 65 5.78 12.50 -1.32
C GLU A 65 6.07 11.32 -0.38
N ILE A 66 5.01 10.70 0.16
CA ILE A 66 5.09 9.43 0.89
C ILE A 66 5.25 8.28 -0.12
N CYS A 67 6.29 7.48 0.06
CA CYS A 67 6.60 6.25 -0.68
C CYS A 67 6.49 5.05 0.26
N LEU A 68 5.66 4.07 -0.11
CA LEU A 68 5.42 2.86 0.70
C LEU A 68 5.22 1.62 -0.16
N THR A 69 5.35 0.44 0.45
CA THR A 69 5.06 -0.85 -0.18
C THR A 69 3.98 -1.57 0.60
N LEU A 70 2.89 -1.93 -0.07
CA LEU A 70 1.80 -2.73 0.49
C LEU A 70 1.99 -4.21 0.18
N VAL A 71 1.73 -5.06 1.16
CA VAL A 71 1.58 -6.50 0.97
C VAL A 71 0.24 -6.71 0.25
N PHE A 72 0.32 -7.11 -1.01
CA PHE A 72 -0.84 -7.21 -1.89
C PHE A 72 -1.27 -8.68 -2.05
N PRO A 73 -2.34 -9.13 -1.38
CA PRO A 73 -2.80 -10.50 -1.49
C PRO A 73 -3.37 -10.76 -2.88
N ILE A 74 -2.82 -11.76 -3.57
CA ILE A 74 -3.28 -12.19 -4.90
C ILE A 74 -3.67 -13.68 -4.88
N ARG A 75 -4.61 -14.05 -5.76
CA ARG A 75 -4.98 -15.46 -5.99
C ARG A 75 -4.37 -15.98 -7.29
N GLY A 76 -4.28 -17.29 -7.45
CA GLY A 76 -3.67 -17.92 -8.63
C GLY A 76 -4.27 -17.48 -9.97
N SER A 77 -5.54 -17.05 -9.98
CA SER A 77 -6.29 -16.57 -11.15
C SER A 77 -6.04 -15.10 -11.52
N TYR A 78 -5.25 -14.35 -10.74
CA TYR A 78 -5.03 -12.91 -10.96
C TYR A 78 -4.20 -12.64 -12.21
N SER A 79 -4.41 -11.47 -12.82
CA SER A 79 -3.74 -11.06 -14.06
C SER A 79 -2.21 -10.90 -13.91
N GLU A 80 -1.50 -10.80 -15.03
CA GLU A 80 -0.07 -10.50 -15.03
C GLU A 80 0.22 -9.14 -14.37
N ALA A 81 -0.66 -8.15 -14.54
CA ALA A 81 -0.55 -6.85 -13.90
C ALA A 81 -0.64 -6.92 -12.37
N ALA A 82 -1.39 -7.88 -11.82
CA ALA A 82 -1.44 -8.13 -10.39
C ALA A 82 -0.23 -8.92 -9.87
N LYS A 83 0.36 -9.80 -10.70
CA LYS A 83 1.57 -10.57 -10.38
C LYS A 83 2.85 -9.73 -10.49
N PHE A 84 2.83 -8.72 -11.35
CA PHE A 84 3.94 -7.79 -11.60
C PHE A 84 3.42 -6.34 -11.62
N PRO A 85 2.97 -5.83 -10.46
CA PRO A 85 2.37 -4.52 -10.37
C PRO A 85 3.39 -3.41 -10.63
N VAL A 86 2.96 -2.42 -11.42
CA VAL A 86 3.68 -1.17 -11.56
C VAL A 86 3.39 -0.26 -10.34
N PRO A 87 4.34 0.60 -9.92
CA PRO A 87 4.08 1.58 -8.88
C PRO A 87 2.86 2.46 -9.22
N ILE A 88 1.99 2.66 -8.24
CA ILE A 88 0.80 3.51 -8.35
C ILE A 88 1.14 4.89 -7.80
N HIS A 89 0.89 5.92 -8.60
CA HIS A 89 1.07 7.31 -8.21
C HIS A 89 -0.29 7.95 -7.96
N ILE A 90 -0.52 8.38 -6.72
CA ILE A 90 -1.75 9.05 -6.31
C ILE A 90 -1.62 10.53 -6.59
N VAL A 91 -2.42 11.00 -7.55
CA VAL A 91 -2.50 12.41 -7.98
C VAL A 91 -3.66 13.14 -7.29
N GLU A 92 -4.74 12.41 -6.97
CA GLU A 92 -5.92 12.92 -6.29
C GLU A 92 -6.32 11.97 -5.16
N ASP A 93 -6.82 12.54 -4.07
CA ASP A 93 -7.37 11.79 -2.93
C ASP A 93 -8.57 10.93 -3.38
N GLY A 94 -8.67 9.71 -2.85
CA GLY A 94 -9.78 8.82 -3.16
C GLY A 94 -9.41 7.35 -3.12
N THR A 95 -10.33 6.53 -3.63
CA THR A 95 -10.15 5.08 -3.76
C THR A 95 -9.07 4.78 -4.80
N VAL A 96 -8.15 3.88 -4.43
CA VAL A 96 -7.07 3.43 -5.29
C VAL A 96 -7.51 2.16 -6.01
N GLU A 97 -7.55 2.21 -7.33
CA GLU A 97 -7.84 1.04 -8.16
C GLU A 97 -6.64 0.07 -8.13
N LEU A 98 -6.84 -1.09 -7.51
CA LEU A 98 -5.82 -2.14 -7.46
C LEU A 98 -5.94 -3.10 -8.66
N PRO A 99 -4.82 -3.63 -9.17
CA PRO A 99 -4.85 -4.60 -10.26
C PRO A 99 -5.52 -5.92 -9.82
N LYS A 100 -6.34 -6.51 -10.68
CA LYS A 100 -7.07 -7.78 -10.42
C LYS A 100 -6.57 -8.88 -11.35
#